data_AF-A0A4P5XF35-F1
#
_entry.id   AF-A0A4P5XF35-F1
#
_cell.length_a   1.000
_cell.length_b   1.000
_cell.length_c   1.000
_cell.angle_alpha   90.00
_cell.angle_beta   90.00
_cell.angle_gamma   90.00
#
_symmetry.space_group_name_H-M   'P 1'
#
loop_
_entity.id
_entity.type
_entity.pdbx_description
1 polymer ?
#
loop_
_entity_poly.entity_id
_entity_poly.type
_entity_poly.pdbx_seq_one_letter_code
_entity_poly.pdbx_strand_id
1 'polypeptide(L)'
;MPLRPDLEQRRRDLIERVLLAFKDVKRTGGVSWSQTFVIDDYGTESEIAEAAERDCELDWAELARHGPWNFEAAACGVWGFLDAVGARYYLAAALLLDLETGRSAHHELSLDSGPNEERWSLLDNRQRAVVAMYLRWKRDVAGIASDKHAYRNAARTLANGWDAYAT
;
A
#
# COMPACT_ATOMS: atom_id res chain seq x y z
N MET A 1 10.62 11.05 17.12
CA MET A 1 9.79 11.97 17.91
C MET A 1 8.42 11.33 18.06
N PRO A 2 7.88 11.16 19.27
CA PRO A 2 6.55 10.59 19.45
C PRO A 2 5.50 11.48 18.75
N LEU A 3 4.48 10.89 18.13
CA LEU A 3 3.40 11.67 17.54
C LEU A 3 2.58 12.33 18.66
N ARG A 4 1.89 13.41 18.33
CA ARG A 4 0.93 14.02 19.25
C ARG A 4 -0.17 13.01 19.63
N PRO A 5 -0.76 13.08 20.83
CA PRO A 5 -1.78 12.13 21.27
C PRO A 5 -2.98 11.98 20.32
N ASP A 6 -3.42 13.07 19.70
CA ASP A 6 -4.51 13.06 18.71
C ASP A 6 -4.14 12.28 17.44
N LEU A 7 -2.90 12.40 16.98
CA LEU A 7 -2.39 11.68 15.81
C LEU A 7 -2.16 10.19 16.11
N GLU A 8 -1.72 9.86 17.32
CA GLU A 8 -1.62 8.47 17.76
C GLU A 8 -2.99 7.80 17.85
N GLN A 9 -4.01 8.50 18.36
CA GLN A 9 -5.37 7.96 18.36
C GLN A 9 -5.88 7.73 16.94
N ARG A 10 -5.73 8.73 16.06
CA ARG A 10 -6.09 8.59 14.63
C ARG A 10 -5.34 7.45 13.95
N ARG A 11 -4.07 7.23 14.29
CA ARG A 11 -3.26 6.10 13.78
C ARG A 11 -3.86 4.76 14.21
N ARG A 12 -4.24 4.61 15.48
CA ARG A 12 -4.90 3.40 16.00
C ARG A 12 -6.24 3.15 15.31
N ASP A 13 -7.08 4.18 15.20
CA ASP A 13 -8.38 4.08 14.53
C ASP A 13 -8.22 3.69 13.05
N LEU A 14 -7.17 4.20 12.39
CA LEU A 14 -6.83 3.83 11.01
C LEU A 14 -6.39 2.37 10.89
N ILE A 15 -5.57 1.86 11.82
CA ILE A 15 -5.16 0.45 11.83
C ILE A 15 -6.39 -0.46 11.88
N GLU A 16 -7.33 -0.18 12.78
CA GLU A 16 -8.58 -0.96 12.89
C GLU A 16 -9.40 -0.91 11.60
N ARG A 17 -9.50 0.28 10.99
CA ARG A 17 -10.22 0.46 9.71
C ARG A 17 -9.56 -0.26 8.55
N VAL A 18 -8.22 -0.28 8.47
CA VAL A 18 -7.47 -1.06 7.47
C VAL A 18 -7.76 -2.55 7.65
N LEU A 19 -7.62 -3.07 8.87
CA LEU A 19 -7.92 -4.47 9.19
C LEU A 19 -9.34 -4.84 8.78
N LEU A 20 -10.32 -3.99 9.07
CA LEU A 20 -11.72 -4.26 8.73
C LEU A 20 -12.02 -4.15 7.23
N ALA A 21 -11.49 -3.14 6.53
CA ALA A 21 -11.77 -2.89 5.12
C ALA A 21 -11.11 -3.91 4.19
N PHE A 22 -10.00 -4.52 4.62
CA PHE A 22 -9.23 -5.48 3.83
C PHE A 22 -9.31 -6.92 4.35
N LYS A 23 -10.14 -7.21 5.37
CA LYS A 23 -10.20 -8.54 6.04
C LYS A 23 -10.37 -9.73 5.08
N ASP A 24 -11.13 -9.57 4.00
CA ASP A 24 -11.47 -10.65 3.06
C ASP A 24 -10.60 -10.60 1.80
N VAL A 25 -9.62 -9.70 1.72
CA VAL A 25 -8.74 -9.58 0.56
C VAL A 25 -7.75 -10.73 0.53
N LYS A 26 -7.71 -11.43 -0.60
CA LYS A 26 -6.79 -12.53 -0.89
C LYS A 26 -5.96 -12.21 -2.13
N ARG A 27 -4.75 -12.78 -2.19
CA ARG A 27 -3.84 -12.68 -3.34
C ARG A 27 -4.12 -13.70 -4.45
N THR A 28 -4.94 -14.73 -4.18
CA THR A 28 -5.17 -15.83 -5.12
C THR A 28 -5.55 -15.32 -6.52
N GLY A 29 -4.77 -15.71 -7.52
CA GLY A 29 -4.94 -15.28 -8.91
C GLY A 29 -4.32 -13.92 -9.26
N GLY A 30 -3.62 -13.27 -8.32
CA GLY A 30 -2.90 -12.02 -8.55
C GLY A 30 -1.38 -12.20 -8.52
N VAL A 31 -0.68 -11.30 -9.22
CA VAL A 31 0.79 -11.22 -9.23
C VAL A 31 1.34 -11.12 -7.79
N SER A 32 2.27 -12.00 -7.46
CA SER A 32 2.99 -12.07 -6.20
C SER A 32 4.15 -11.07 -6.15
N TRP A 33 4.65 -10.79 -4.95
CA TRP A 33 5.76 -9.86 -4.74
C TRP A 33 7.05 -10.39 -5.36
N SER A 34 7.33 -11.68 -5.19
CA SER A 34 8.47 -12.33 -5.82
C SER A 34 8.36 -12.32 -7.35
N GLN A 35 7.14 -12.47 -7.90
CA GLN A 35 6.92 -12.37 -9.35
C GLN A 35 7.29 -11.01 -9.92
N THR A 36 7.03 -9.91 -9.21
CA THR A 36 7.33 -8.57 -9.74
C THR A 36 8.81 -8.36 -10.04
N PHE A 37 9.71 -8.96 -9.26
CA PHE A 37 11.15 -8.87 -9.52
C PHE A 37 11.55 -9.65 -10.78
N VAL A 38 10.99 -10.84 -10.96
CA VAL A 38 11.27 -11.65 -12.15
C VAL A 38 10.71 -10.99 -13.41
N ILE A 39 9.52 -10.38 -13.33
CA ILE A 39 8.93 -9.63 -14.44
C ILE A 39 9.80 -8.42 -14.79
N ASP A 40 10.26 -7.66 -13.80
CA ASP A 40 11.16 -6.50 -14.00
C ASP A 40 12.49 -6.91 -14.65
N ASP A 41 13.03 -8.06 -14.24
CA ASP A 41 14.27 -8.64 -14.79
C ASP A 41 14.06 -9.38 -16.14
N TYR A 42 12.88 -9.26 -16.77
CA TYR A 42 12.53 -9.92 -18.04
C TYR A 42 12.67 -11.45 -18.00
N GLY A 43 12.41 -12.05 -16.84
CA GLY A 43 12.44 -13.50 -16.65
C GLY A 43 11.37 -14.24 -17.47
N THR A 44 11.59 -15.53 -17.63
CA THR A 44 10.72 -16.45 -18.37
C THR A 44 9.44 -16.78 -17.59
N GLU A 45 8.41 -17.30 -18.29
CA GLU A 45 7.17 -17.79 -17.64
C GLU A 45 7.44 -18.86 -16.58
N SER A 46 8.46 -19.71 -16.77
CA SER A 46 8.88 -20.71 -15.79
C SER A 46 9.42 -20.05 -14.51
N GLU A 47 10.30 -19.06 -14.65
CA GLU A 47 10.86 -18.34 -13.50
C GLU A 47 9.78 -17.53 -12.76
N ILE A 48 8.82 -16.96 -13.49
CA ILE A 48 7.65 -16.28 -12.91
C ILE A 48 6.78 -17.26 -12.13
N ALA A 49 6.54 -18.46 -12.65
CA ALA A 49 5.79 -19.50 -11.93
C ALA A 49 6.53 -19.94 -10.66
N GLU A 50 7.82 -20.22 -10.75
CA GLU A 50 8.66 -20.60 -9.61
C GLU A 50 8.72 -19.49 -8.53
N ALA A 51 8.75 -18.21 -8.94
CA ALA A 51 8.72 -17.09 -8.01
C ALA A 51 7.39 -16.99 -7.25
N ALA A 52 6.27 -17.32 -7.91
CA ALA A 52 4.95 -17.32 -7.27
C ALA A 52 4.86 -18.33 -6.12
N GLU A 53 5.55 -19.47 -6.24
CA GLU A 53 5.59 -20.54 -5.25
C GLU A 53 6.38 -20.15 -3.99
N ARG A 54 7.23 -19.11 -4.05
CA ARG A 54 8.01 -18.63 -2.89
C ARG A 54 7.18 -17.78 -1.94
N ASP A 55 6.11 -17.16 -2.43
CA ASP A 55 5.23 -16.28 -1.65
C ASP A 55 4.07 -17.09 -1.05
N CYS A 56 4.36 -17.82 0.03
CA CYS A 56 3.40 -18.71 0.68
C CYS A 56 2.42 -18.01 1.62
N GLU A 57 2.45 -16.67 1.73
CA GLU A 57 1.61 -15.95 2.68
C GLU A 57 0.14 -15.99 2.28
N LEU A 58 -0.71 -16.42 3.22
CA LEU A 58 -2.16 -16.52 3.04
C LEU A 58 -2.92 -15.30 3.56
N ASP A 59 -2.24 -14.47 4.35
CA ASP A 59 -2.79 -13.29 5.00
C ASP A 59 -1.84 -12.10 4.89
N TRP A 60 -2.39 -10.98 4.42
CA TRP A 60 -1.63 -9.76 4.19
C TRP A 60 -1.22 -9.08 5.51
N ALA A 61 -1.96 -9.26 6.60
CA ALA A 61 -1.63 -8.66 7.89
C ALA A 61 -0.50 -9.42 8.57
N GLU A 62 -0.47 -10.75 8.46
CA GLU A 62 0.70 -11.55 8.86
C GLU A 62 1.93 -11.20 8.04
N LEU A 63 1.80 -11.06 6.72
CA LEU A 63 2.87 -10.59 5.84
C LEU A 63 3.45 -9.25 6.33
N ALA A 64 2.60 -8.28 6.67
CA ALA A 64 3.03 -6.97 7.14
C ALA A 64 3.79 -7.01 8.48
N ARG A 65 3.40 -7.90 9.41
CA ARG A 65 3.97 -7.94 10.76
C ARG A 65 5.18 -8.85 10.90
N HIS A 66 5.16 -9.97 10.18
CA HIS A 66 6.05 -11.10 10.42
C HIS A 66 6.64 -11.68 9.13
N GLY A 67 6.12 -11.29 7.96
CA GLY A 67 6.59 -11.80 6.69
C GLY A 67 8.03 -11.35 6.39
N PRO A 68 8.76 -12.10 5.54
CA PRO A 68 10.06 -11.70 5.01
C PRO A 68 9.95 -10.54 4.01
N TRP A 69 8.83 -9.82 4.01
CA TRP A 69 8.49 -8.81 3.02
C TRP A 69 9.48 -7.66 3.10
N ASN A 70 10.40 -7.63 2.13
CA ASN A 70 11.35 -6.55 2.02
C ASN A 70 10.68 -5.32 1.39
N PHE A 71 9.93 -4.62 2.24
CA PHE A 71 9.24 -3.39 1.86
C PHE A 71 10.20 -2.31 1.34
N GLU A 72 11.47 -2.31 1.74
CA GLU A 72 12.46 -1.35 1.26
C GLU A 72 12.92 -1.64 -0.17
N ALA A 73 12.93 -2.91 -0.60
CA ALA A 73 13.12 -3.27 -2.00
C ALA A 73 11.94 -2.80 -2.89
N ALA A 74 10.78 -2.47 -2.28
CA ALA A 74 9.64 -1.90 -2.98
C ALA A 74 9.92 -0.53 -3.62
N ALA A 75 10.94 0.18 -3.14
CA ALA A 75 11.34 1.48 -3.67
C ALA A 75 11.92 1.40 -5.10
N CYS A 76 12.13 0.20 -5.65
CA CYS A 76 12.68 -0.04 -6.98
C CYS A 76 11.62 -0.09 -8.11
N GLY A 77 10.37 0.32 -7.89
CA GLY A 77 9.34 0.38 -8.95
C GLY A 77 8.58 -0.93 -9.20
N VAL A 78 8.78 -1.93 -8.34
CA VAL A 78 8.14 -3.25 -8.43
C VAL A 78 6.61 -3.22 -8.35
N TRP A 79 6.03 -2.19 -7.72
CA TRP A 79 4.59 -1.95 -7.72
C TRP A 79 4.01 -1.80 -9.12
N GLY A 80 4.83 -1.34 -10.08
CA GLY A 80 4.48 -1.22 -11.49
C GLY A 80 4.00 -2.53 -12.12
N PHE A 81 4.53 -3.66 -11.67
CA PHE A 81 4.27 -4.99 -12.22
C PHE A 81 3.15 -5.75 -11.51
N LEU A 82 2.58 -5.20 -10.43
CA LEU A 82 1.40 -5.79 -9.82
C LEU A 82 0.17 -5.56 -10.68
N ASP A 83 -0.60 -6.63 -10.89
CA ASP A 83 -1.97 -6.52 -11.36
C ASP A 83 -2.90 -5.96 -10.26
N ALA A 84 -4.17 -5.76 -10.58
CA ALA A 84 -5.14 -5.19 -9.65
C ALA A 84 -5.39 -6.07 -8.40
N VAL A 85 -5.25 -7.40 -8.50
CA VAL A 85 -5.46 -8.33 -7.39
C VAL A 85 -4.28 -8.27 -6.42
N GLY A 86 -3.06 -8.42 -6.96
CA GLY A 86 -1.81 -8.33 -6.20
C GLY A 86 -1.67 -6.95 -5.56
N ALA A 87 -1.94 -5.88 -6.30
CA ALA A 87 -1.84 -4.53 -5.78
C ALA A 87 -2.82 -4.26 -4.63
N ARG A 88 -4.07 -4.72 -4.73
CA ARG A 88 -5.03 -4.60 -3.62
C ARG A 88 -4.56 -5.36 -2.37
N TYR A 89 -3.97 -6.54 -2.53
CA TYR A 89 -3.45 -7.35 -1.44
C TYR A 89 -2.23 -6.69 -0.77
N TYR A 90 -1.22 -6.30 -1.54
CA TYR A 90 -0.01 -5.68 -1.00
C TYR A 90 -0.24 -4.25 -0.52
N LEU A 91 -1.24 -3.53 -1.05
CA LEU A 91 -1.67 -2.25 -0.50
C LEU A 91 -2.09 -2.38 0.97
N ALA A 92 -2.91 -3.38 1.30
CA ALA A 92 -3.36 -3.59 2.68
C ALA A 92 -2.17 -3.80 3.63
N ALA A 93 -1.24 -4.66 3.23
CA ALA A 93 -0.02 -4.92 3.98
C ALA A 93 0.84 -3.66 4.13
N ALA A 94 0.99 -2.86 3.07
CA ALA A 94 1.79 -1.64 3.06
C ALA A 94 1.24 -0.57 4.01
N LEU A 95 -0.08 -0.37 4.00
CA LEU A 95 -0.75 0.58 4.88
C LEU A 95 -0.56 0.18 6.34
N LEU A 96 -0.73 -1.10 6.66
CA LEU A 96 -0.55 -1.61 8.01
C LEU A 96 0.91 -1.47 8.48
N LEU A 97 1.87 -1.83 7.63
CA LEU A 97 3.29 -1.70 7.96
C LEU A 97 3.69 -0.25 8.23
N ASP A 98 3.29 0.72 7.39
CA ASP A 98 3.61 2.14 7.62
C ASP A 98 2.93 2.66 8.89
N LEU A 99 1.67 2.26 9.14
CA LEU A 99 0.96 2.67 10.35
C LEU A 99 1.58 2.07 11.62
N GLU A 100 2.09 0.84 11.60
CA GLU A 100 2.69 0.21 12.78
C GLU A 100 4.16 0.62 13.00
N THR A 101 4.92 0.85 11.93
CA THR A 101 6.39 1.01 12.00
C THR A 101 6.92 2.35 11.47
N GLY A 102 6.13 3.08 10.68
CA GLY A 102 6.56 4.29 9.96
C GLY A 102 7.37 4.02 8.69
N ARG A 103 7.50 2.76 8.26
CA ARG A 103 8.16 2.38 7.00
C ARG A 103 7.19 2.59 5.84
N SER A 104 7.47 3.61 5.02
CA SER A 104 6.47 4.28 4.20
C SER A 104 6.39 3.79 2.75
N ALA A 105 5.16 3.68 2.22
CA ALA A 105 4.81 3.22 0.87
C ALA A 105 4.39 4.29 -0.16
N HIS A 106 4.46 5.59 0.18
CA HIS A 106 3.57 6.60 -0.44
C HIS A 106 3.70 6.85 -1.94
N HIS A 107 4.83 6.49 -2.56
CA HIS A 107 5.12 6.90 -3.93
C HIS A 107 4.19 6.27 -4.96
N GLU A 108 3.55 5.15 -4.62
CA GLU A 108 2.86 4.29 -5.59
C GLU A 108 1.33 4.48 -5.63
N LEU A 109 0.79 5.26 -4.71
CA LEU A 109 -0.67 5.43 -4.54
C LEU A 109 -1.31 6.47 -5.48
N SER A 110 -0.57 7.07 -6.41
CA SER A 110 -1.15 8.06 -7.35
C SER A 110 -2.17 7.39 -8.30
N LEU A 111 -3.34 8.00 -8.55
CA LEU A 111 -4.34 7.43 -9.48
C LEU A 111 -4.15 7.88 -10.94
N ASP A 112 -3.53 9.04 -11.18
CA ASP A 112 -3.60 9.77 -12.46
C ASP A 112 -2.66 9.28 -13.58
N SER A 113 -1.94 8.18 -13.41
CA SER A 113 -1.08 7.60 -14.46
C SER A 113 -1.67 6.27 -14.91
N GLY A 114 -2.15 6.19 -16.16
CA GLY A 114 -2.86 5.04 -16.77
C GLY A 114 -2.79 3.67 -16.06
N PRO A 115 -1.60 3.04 -15.94
CA PRO A 115 -1.43 1.73 -15.27
C PRO A 115 -1.95 1.67 -13.82
N ASN A 116 -2.04 2.82 -13.14
CA ASN A 116 -2.51 2.93 -11.77
C ASN A 116 -4.05 2.89 -11.68
N GLU A 117 -4.79 3.35 -12.68
CA GLU A 117 -6.27 3.26 -12.66
C GLU A 117 -6.72 1.80 -12.66
N GLU A 118 -6.13 0.98 -13.53
CA GLU A 118 -6.37 -0.46 -13.57
C GLU A 118 -5.93 -1.13 -12.26
N ARG A 119 -4.75 -0.79 -11.75
CA ARG A 119 -4.21 -1.35 -10.51
C ARG A 119 -5.14 -1.14 -9.30
N TRP A 120 -5.81 0.01 -9.25
CA TRP A 120 -6.71 0.36 -8.16
C TRP A 120 -8.18 0.09 -8.47
N SER A 121 -8.49 -0.52 -9.62
CA SER A 121 -9.87 -0.78 -10.08
C SER A 121 -10.66 -1.70 -9.14
N LEU A 122 -9.98 -2.65 -8.47
CA LEU A 122 -10.61 -3.63 -7.57
C LEU A 122 -10.86 -3.12 -6.15
N LEU A 123 -10.51 -1.87 -5.85
CA LEU A 123 -10.81 -1.27 -4.55
C LEU A 123 -12.28 -0.89 -4.47
N ASP A 124 -12.96 -1.38 -3.44
CA ASP A 124 -14.31 -0.96 -3.12
C ASP A 124 -14.34 0.41 -2.41
N ASN A 125 -15.53 0.95 -2.19
CA ASN A 125 -15.69 2.27 -1.55
C ASN A 125 -15.12 2.32 -0.12
N ARG A 126 -15.15 1.21 0.63
CA ARG A 126 -14.62 1.16 2.00
C ARG A 126 -13.10 1.19 1.98
N GLN A 127 -12.49 0.41 1.11
CA GLN A 127 -11.05 0.38 0.91
C GLN A 127 -10.54 1.74 0.42
N ARG A 128 -11.23 2.37 -0.53
CA ARG A 128 -10.87 3.70 -1.02
C ARG A 128 -10.95 4.77 0.06
N ALA A 129 -12.00 4.74 0.87
CA ALA A 129 -12.13 5.67 2.00
C ALA A 129 -10.98 5.52 2.99
N VAL A 130 -10.58 4.29 3.32
CA VAL A 130 -9.45 4.05 4.23
C VAL A 130 -8.12 4.56 3.65
N VAL A 131 -7.86 4.36 2.36
CA VAL A 131 -6.66 4.92 1.70
C VAL A 131 -6.66 6.45 1.77
N ALA A 132 -7.81 7.08 1.51
CA ALA A 132 -7.93 8.54 1.58
C ALA A 132 -7.70 9.07 3.01
N MET A 133 -8.28 8.41 4.03
CA MET A 133 -8.06 8.77 5.43
C MET A 133 -6.57 8.61 5.84
N TYR A 134 -5.92 7.54 5.37
CA TYR A 134 -4.50 7.31 5.59
C TYR A 134 -3.64 8.42 4.97
N LEU A 135 -3.88 8.80 3.72
CA LEU A 135 -3.14 9.86 3.06
C LEU A 135 -3.33 11.21 3.78
N ARG A 136 -4.52 11.49 4.31
CA ARG A 136 -4.77 12.69 5.15
C ARG A 136 -3.95 12.65 6.43
N TRP A 137 -3.93 11.50 7.11
CA TRP A 137 -3.10 11.33 8.29
C TRP A 137 -1.60 11.55 7.98
N LYS A 138 -1.08 11.00 6.87
CA LYS A 138 0.31 11.23 6.44
C LYS A 138 0.62 12.68 6.15
N ARG A 139 -0.28 13.37 5.43
CA ARG A 139 -0.16 14.81 5.17
C ARG A 139 -0.07 15.58 6.49
N ASP A 140 -0.96 15.30 7.44
CA ASP A 140 -0.99 16.01 8.72
C ASP A 140 0.26 15.73 9.56
N VAL A 141 0.71 14.47 9.63
CA VAL A 141 1.96 14.07 10.29
C VAL A 141 3.16 14.80 9.68
N ALA A 142 3.27 14.82 8.35
CA ALA A 142 4.35 15.49 7.64
C ALA A 142 4.33 17.02 7.85
N GLY A 143 3.13 17.62 7.89
CA GLY A 143 2.97 19.05 8.18
C GLY A 143 3.47 19.42 9.57
N ILE A 144 3.18 18.59 10.58
CA ILE A 144 3.66 18.79 11.96
C ILE A 144 5.17 18.56 12.06
N ALA A 145 5.70 17.55 11.36
CA ALA A 145 7.14 17.30 11.28
C ALA A 145 7.89 18.35 10.43
N SER A 146 7.18 19.29 9.79
CA SER A 146 7.74 20.24 8.82
C SER A 146 8.46 19.58 7.63
N ASP A 147 8.11 18.33 7.31
CA ASP A 147 8.61 17.62 6.13
C ASP A 147 7.83 18.06 4.88
N LYS A 148 8.39 19.07 4.20
CA LYS A 148 7.79 19.66 3.00
C LYS A 148 7.71 18.70 1.82
N HIS A 149 8.57 17.68 1.76
CA HIS A 149 8.53 16.72 0.65
C HIS A 149 7.41 15.71 0.87
N ALA A 150 7.38 15.07 2.03
CA ALA A 150 6.33 14.13 2.40
C ALA A 150 4.94 14.78 2.39
N TYR A 151 4.82 16.02 2.89
CA TYR A 151 3.57 16.77 2.86
C TYR A 151 3.05 16.96 1.43
N ARG A 152 3.91 17.45 0.52
CA ARG A 152 3.53 17.71 -0.88
C ARG A 152 3.15 16.43 -1.60
N ASN A 153 3.87 15.34 -1.36
CA ASN A 153 3.55 14.05 -1.97
C ASN A 153 2.18 13.56 -1.51
N ALA A 154 1.92 13.52 -0.20
CA ALA A 154 0.63 13.08 0.32
C ALA A 154 -0.53 13.99 -0.14
N ALA A 155 -0.33 15.31 -0.13
CA ALA A 155 -1.33 16.27 -0.59
C ALA A 155 -1.63 16.15 -2.09
N ARG A 156 -0.59 15.96 -2.93
CA ARG A 156 -0.75 15.74 -4.37
C ARG A 156 -1.48 14.42 -4.64
N THR A 157 -1.04 13.33 -4.01
CA THR A 157 -1.71 12.03 -4.16
C THR A 157 -3.18 12.14 -3.77
N LEU A 158 -3.51 12.81 -2.66
CA LEU A 158 -4.90 13.08 -2.28
C LEU A 158 -5.70 13.81 -3.36
N ALA A 159 -5.16 14.91 -3.87
CA ALA A 159 -5.81 15.73 -4.89
C ALA A 159 -6.02 14.98 -6.22
N ASN A 160 -5.16 14.00 -6.50
CA ASN A 160 -5.21 13.12 -7.65
C ASN A 160 -6.24 11.98 -7.45
N GLY A 161 -7.48 12.34 -7.11
CA GLY A 161 -8.65 11.45 -7.12
C GLY A 161 -9.00 10.75 -5.81
N TRP A 162 -8.17 10.79 -4.77
CA TRP A 162 -8.53 10.18 -3.48
C TRP A 162 -9.43 11.08 -2.61
N ASP A 163 -9.39 12.40 -2.80
CA ASP A 163 -10.13 13.34 -1.96
C ASP A 163 -11.65 13.14 -2.04
N ALA A 164 -12.16 12.60 -3.16
CA ALA A 164 -13.57 12.24 -3.34
C ALA A 164 -14.04 11.13 -2.38
N TYR A 165 -13.14 10.32 -1.83
CA TYR A 165 -13.46 9.20 -0.95
C TYR A 165 -13.25 9.52 0.54
N ALA A 166 -12.83 10.74 0.86
CA ALA A 166 -12.36 11.10 2.19
C ALA A 166 -13.46 11.55 3.17
N THR A 167 -14.67 11.02 3.02
CA THR A 167 -15.85 11.30 3.88
C THR A 167 -15.80 10.57 5.21
#